data_AF-A0A947UTM0-F1
#
_entry.id   AF-A0A947UTM0-F1
#
_cell.length_a   1.000
_cell.length_b   1.000
_cell.length_c   1.000
_cell.angle_alpha   90.00
_cell.angle_beta   90.00
_cell.angle_gamma   90.00
#
_symmetry.space_group_name_H-M   'P 1'
#
loop_
_entity.id
_entity.type
_entity.pdbx_description
1 polymer ?
#
loop_
_entity_poly.entity_id
_entity_poly.type
_entity_poly.pdbx_seq_one_letter_code
_entity_poly.pdbx_strand_id
1 'polypeptide(L)'
;MSKLTIYHIPVCPFCQRLEILLSLKGLRNDVNFQVIDITQPRPAWLLEKTRGTTALPVLETADGHIIKESLVIMEYLEARFPERPVAQRDPYRRAVESMLTRMEGEFCMYGYQYLMNQDSGKRNALKEGMLAHHARLNDFLLEHAPSGPFLFEAFGWAEAVYTPFFMRFWFLEYYEDFQLPDEAKYARVREWRDACIAHPAAQQVTKEEVIKLYYDYAKGAGNGALLPGRRRSSLALEPDWRTRPWPPKNKYEHSATDEELGL
;
A
#
# COMPACT_ATOMS: atom_id res chain seq x y z
N MET A 1 17.70 -21.69 -14.45
CA MET A 1 16.44 -21.07 -14.87
C MET A 1 16.41 -19.69 -14.23
N SER A 2 16.38 -18.62 -15.01
CA SER A 2 16.23 -17.25 -14.47
C SER A 2 14.90 -17.17 -13.72
N LYS A 3 14.95 -16.81 -12.43
CA LYS A 3 13.75 -16.57 -11.61
C LYS A 3 13.09 -15.27 -12.08
N LEU A 4 11.76 -15.18 -11.92
CA LEU A 4 11.02 -13.92 -12.08
C LEU A 4 11.69 -12.85 -11.20
N THR A 5 11.82 -11.62 -11.70
CA THR A 5 12.35 -10.49 -10.93
C THR A 5 11.30 -9.40 -10.77
N ILE A 6 11.03 -8.98 -9.53
CA ILE A 6 10.20 -7.82 -9.21
C ILE A 6 11.11 -6.68 -8.80
N TYR A 7 11.08 -5.60 -9.57
CA TYR A 7 11.67 -4.33 -9.19
C TYR A 7 10.68 -3.58 -8.30
N HIS A 8 11.10 -3.22 -7.10
CA HIS A 8 10.21 -2.63 -6.11
C HIS A 8 10.85 -1.51 -5.31
N ILE A 9 10.01 -0.65 -4.76
CA ILE A 9 10.39 0.34 -3.76
C ILE A 9 10.03 -0.27 -2.41
N PRO A 10 10.92 -0.26 -1.41
CA PRO A 10 10.57 -0.63 -0.04
C PRO A 10 9.36 0.17 0.43
N VAL A 11 8.56 -0.40 1.32
CA VAL A 11 7.33 0.20 1.85
C VAL A 11 6.26 0.61 0.82
N CYS A 12 6.42 0.39 -0.49
CA CYS A 12 5.38 0.74 -1.48
C CYS A 12 4.18 -0.23 -1.38
N PRO A 13 2.93 0.27 -1.21
CA PRO A 13 1.77 -0.61 -1.07
C PRO A 13 1.46 -1.41 -2.33
N PHE A 14 1.71 -0.84 -3.51
CA PHE A 14 1.54 -1.54 -4.78
C PHE A 14 2.50 -2.71 -4.94
N CYS A 15 3.73 -2.59 -4.40
CA CYS A 15 4.71 -3.67 -4.37
C CYS A 15 4.31 -4.73 -3.34
N GLN A 16 3.83 -4.30 -2.16
CA GLN A 16 3.39 -5.20 -1.11
C GLN A 16 2.22 -6.10 -1.54
N ARG A 17 1.33 -5.65 -2.44
CA ARG A 17 0.31 -6.52 -3.06
C ARG A 17 0.93 -7.80 -3.64
N LEU A 18 2.04 -7.65 -4.36
CA LEU A 18 2.74 -8.78 -4.98
C LEU A 18 3.41 -9.66 -3.94
N GLU A 19 3.98 -9.06 -2.88
CA GLU A 19 4.55 -9.83 -1.78
C GLU A 19 3.51 -10.65 -1.03
N ILE A 20 2.32 -10.09 -0.77
CA ILE A 20 1.19 -10.79 -0.17
C ILE A 20 0.74 -11.93 -1.09
N LEU A 21 0.47 -11.65 -2.37
CA LEU A 21 0.03 -12.65 -3.34
C LEU A 21 1.03 -13.81 -3.43
N LEU A 22 2.32 -13.52 -3.56
CA LEU A 22 3.37 -14.53 -3.62
C LEU A 22 3.51 -15.33 -2.32
N SER A 23 3.25 -14.69 -1.17
CA SER A 23 3.23 -15.39 0.13
C SER A 23 2.06 -16.36 0.22
N LEU A 24 0.85 -15.95 -0.18
CA LEU A 24 -0.33 -16.83 -0.24
C LEU A 24 -0.12 -18.02 -1.18
N LYS A 25 0.57 -17.80 -2.29
CA LYS A 25 0.94 -18.85 -3.24
C LYS A 25 2.11 -19.72 -2.78
N GLY A 26 2.82 -19.36 -1.71
CA GLY A 26 4.02 -20.06 -1.26
C GLY A 26 5.23 -19.89 -2.19
N LEU A 27 5.26 -18.84 -3.01
CA LEU A 27 6.26 -18.58 -4.05
C LEU A 27 7.18 -17.38 -3.73
N ARG A 28 7.08 -16.79 -2.53
CA ARG A 28 7.87 -15.60 -2.15
C ARG A 28 9.39 -15.79 -2.29
N ASN A 29 9.89 -17.01 -2.11
CA ASN A 29 11.32 -17.37 -2.24
C ASN A 29 11.73 -17.76 -3.67
N ASP A 30 10.76 -17.94 -4.56
CA ASP A 30 10.96 -18.30 -5.97
C ASP A 30 11.03 -17.08 -6.89
N VAL A 31 10.74 -15.90 -6.36
CA VAL A 31 10.82 -14.62 -7.04
C VAL A 31 11.96 -13.79 -6.45
N ASN A 32 12.79 -13.23 -7.32
CA ASN A 32 13.82 -12.27 -6.95
C ASN A 32 13.19 -10.89 -6.74
N PHE A 33 13.52 -10.23 -5.64
CA PHE A 33 13.08 -8.86 -5.36
C PHE A 33 14.28 -7.93 -5.42
N GLN A 34 14.25 -7.02 -6.39
CA GLN A 34 15.30 -6.04 -6.57
C GLN A 34 14.83 -4.66 -6.11
N VAL A 35 15.44 -4.18 -5.04
CA VAL A 35 15.17 -2.86 -4.46
C VAL A 35 15.61 -1.76 -5.42
N ILE A 36 14.73 -0.78 -5.63
CA ILE A 36 15.03 0.46 -6.33
C ILE A 36 14.77 1.62 -5.38
N ASP A 37 15.82 2.40 -5.13
CA ASP A 37 15.73 3.64 -4.36
C ASP A 37 14.86 4.67 -5.11
N ILE A 38 13.81 5.16 -4.45
CA ILE A 38 12.90 6.18 -5.00
C ILE A 38 13.47 7.60 -4.88
N THR A 39 14.47 7.79 -4.01
CA THR A 39 15.12 9.09 -3.78
C THR A 39 16.18 9.42 -4.84
N GLN A 40 16.49 8.46 -5.72
CA GLN A 40 17.45 8.61 -6.81
C GLN A 40 16.74 8.57 -8.17
N PRO A 41 17.32 9.20 -9.21
CA PRO A 41 16.87 8.99 -10.57
C PRO A 41 16.82 7.50 -10.90
N ARG A 42 15.79 7.08 -11.66
CA ARG A 42 15.70 5.68 -12.07
C ARG A 42 16.94 5.28 -12.87
N PRO A 43 17.54 4.10 -12.59
CA PRO A 43 18.67 3.62 -13.37
C PRO A 43 18.33 3.52 -14.86
N ALA A 44 19.27 3.89 -15.73
CA ALA A 44 19.06 3.90 -17.18
C ALA A 44 18.62 2.52 -17.72
N TRP A 45 19.20 1.44 -17.20
CA TRP A 45 18.84 0.07 -17.58
C TRP A 45 17.38 -0.28 -17.24
N LEU A 46 16.82 0.29 -16.18
CA LEU A 46 15.43 0.06 -15.80
C LEU A 46 14.50 0.88 -16.69
N LEU A 47 14.88 2.12 -17.01
CA LEU A 47 14.12 2.98 -17.94
C LEU A 47 14.06 2.38 -19.34
N GLU A 48 15.12 1.75 -19.81
CA GLU A 48 15.14 1.02 -21.08
C GLU A 48 14.11 -0.11 -21.08
N LYS A 49 14.12 -0.96 -20.04
CA LYS A 49 13.14 -2.04 -19.85
C LYS A 49 11.70 -1.53 -19.80
N THR A 50 11.44 -0.47 -19.06
CA THR A 50 10.08 0.06 -18.84
C THR A 50 9.60 1.01 -19.93
N ARG A 51 10.45 1.31 -20.92
CA ARG A 51 10.23 2.31 -21.98
C ARG A 51 9.93 3.69 -21.42
N GLY A 52 10.72 4.11 -20.43
CA GLY A 52 10.65 5.43 -19.81
C GLY A 52 9.67 5.54 -18.64
N THR A 53 8.87 4.52 -18.32
CA THR A 53 7.99 4.54 -17.14
C THR A 53 8.80 4.45 -15.85
N THR A 54 8.57 5.35 -14.89
CA THR A 54 9.28 5.40 -13.61
C THR A 54 8.54 4.72 -12.46
N ALA A 55 7.24 4.46 -12.63
CA ALA A 55 6.38 3.79 -11.66
C ALA A 55 6.81 2.33 -11.42
N LEU A 56 6.62 1.87 -10.19
CA LEU A 56 6.88 0.52 -9.72
C LEU A 56 5.64 0.00 -8.96
N PRO A 57 5.40 -1.32 -8.86
CA PRO A 57 6.30 -2.43 -9.24
C PRO A 57 6.39 -2.67 -10.75
N VAL A 58 7.47 -3.35 -11.15
CA VAL A 58 7.67 -3.92 -12.50
C VAL A 58 8.13 -5.35 -12.34
N LEU A 59 7.55 -6.27 -13.10
CA LEU A 59 7.96 -7.67 -13.17
C LEU A 59 8.71 -7.93 -14.48
N GLU A 60 9.90 -8.49 -14.38
CA GLU A 60 10.63 -9.11 -15.49
C GLU A 60 10.47 -10.63 -15.43
N THR A 61 10.01 -11.21 -16.53
CA THR A 61 9.87 -12.67 -16.66
C THR A 61 11.21 -13.35 -16.95
N ALA A 62 11.25 -14.67 -16.82
CA ALA A 62 12.47 -15.45 -17.07
C ALA A 62 13.03 -15.27 -18.50
N ASP A 63 12.14 -14.99 -19.46
CA ASP A 63 12.42 -14.74 -20.88
C ASP A 63 12.52 -13.25 -21.23
N GLY A 64 12.56 -12.35 -20.24
CA GLY A 64 12.87 -10.93 -20.42
C GLY A 64 11.68 -10.03 -20.77
N HIS A 65 10.44 -10.53 -20.71
CA HIS A 65 9.25 -9.70 -20.88
C HIS A 65 9.01 -8.82 -19.65
N ILE A 66 8.52 -7.60 -19.90
CA ILE A 66 8.26 -6.59 -18.86
C ILE A 66 6.76 -6.41 -18.68
N ILE A 67 6.30 -6.60 -17.44
CA ILE A 67 4.90 -6.39 -17.02
C ILE A 67 4.88 -5.27 -15.97
N LYS A 68 3.97 -4.32 -16.16
CA LYS A 68 3.79 -3.13 -15.31
C LYS A 68 2.39 -3.15 -14.71
N GLU A 69 2.12 -2.26 -13.76
CA GLU A 69 0.87 -2.15 -12.99
C GLU A 69 0.65 -3.31 -12.01
N SER A 70 0.52 -2.99 -10.71
CA SER A 70 0.43 -4.02 -9.67
C SER A 70 -0.71 -5.02 -9.89
N LEU A 71 -1.91 -4.55 -10.28
CA LEU A 71 -3.06 -5.43 -10.53
C LEU A 71 -2.86 -6.33 -11.76
N VAL A 72 -2.25 -5.82 -12.83
CA VAL A 72 -1.92 -6.61 -14.03
C VAL A 72 -0.85 -7.66 -13.71
N ILE A 73 0.16 -7.30 -12.91
CA ILE A 73 1.17 -8.26 -12.45
C ILE A 73 0.52 -9.32 -11.55
N MET A 74 -0.41 -8.95 -10.67
CA MET A 74 -1.17 -9.91 -9.87
C MET A 74 -1.94 -10.89 -10.75
N GLU A 75 -2.61 -10.41 -11.81
CA GLU A 75 -3.38 -11.24 -12.75
C GLU A 75 -2.48 -12.23 -13.49
N TYR A 76 -1.32 -11.74 -13.95
CA TYR A 76 -0.30 -12.58 -14.56
C TYR A 76 0.18 -13.69 -13.61
N LEU A 77 0.50 -13.35 -12.36
CA LEU A 77 0.96 -14.32 -11.35
C LEU A 77 -0.15 -15.31 -10.97
N GLU A 78 -1.40 -14.87 -10.90
CA GLU A 78 -2.55 -15.72 -10.64
C GLU A 78 -2.76 -16.75 -11.75
N ALA A 79 -2.69 -16.32 -13.02
CA ALA A 79 -2.80 -17.20 -14.17
C ALA A 79 -1.59 -18.13 -14.33
N ARG A 80 -0.38 -17.63 -14.07
CA ARG A 80 0.87 -18.38 -14.22
C ARG A 80 1.06 -19.47 -13.17
N PHE A 81 0.47 -19.31 -11.99
CA PHE A 81 0.60 -20.22 -10.84
C PHE A 81 -0.80 -20.59 -10.29
N PRO A 82 -1.54 -21.46 -11.01
CA PRO A 82 -2.95 -21.76 -10.72
C PRO A 82 -3.18 -22.75 -9.56
N GLU A 83 -2.10 -23.34 -9.01
CA GLU A 83 -2.16 -24.44 -8.03
C GLU A 83 -2.77 -24.00 -6.68
N ARG A 84 -2.46 -22.77 -6.28
CA ARG A 84 -3.01 -22.12 -5.07
C ARG A 84 -3.77 -20.87 -5.51
N PRO A 85 -5.05 -21.00 -5.89
CA PRO A 85 -5.85 -19.85 -6.32
C PRO A 85 -6.03 -18.89 -5.14
N VAL A 86 -5.81 -17.61 -5.41
CA VAL A 86 -6.10 -16.51 -4.47
C VAL A 86 -7.36 -15.76 -4.94
N ALA A 87 -7.57 -15.68 -6.26
CA ALA A 87 -8.82 -15.21 -6.82
C ALA A 87 -9.90 -16.30 -6.81
N GLN A 88 -11.14 -15.86 -6.70
CA GLN A 88 -12.28 -16.77 -6.78
C GLN A 88 -12.41 -17.36 -8.20
N ARG A 89 -12.77 -18.64 -8.27
CA ARG A 89 -13.02 -19.35 -9.54
C ARG A 89 -14.47 -19.27 -9.99
N ASP A 90 -15.40 -19.13 -9.05
CA ASP A 90 -16.80 -18.89 -9.38
C ASP A 90 -16.93 -17.52 -10.10
N PRO A 91 -17.56 -17.45 -11.28
CA PRO A 91 -17.62 -16.21 -12.07
C PRO A 91 -18.27 -15.04 -11.32
N TYR A 92 -19.33 -15.28 -10.56
CA TYR A 92 -20.01 -14.21 -9.83
C TYR A 92 -19.16 -13.71 -8.67
N ARG A 93 -18.58 -14.61 -7.88
CA ARG A 93 -17.70 -14.24 -6.77
C ARG A 93 -16.45 -13.52 -7.27
N ARG A 94 -15.90 -13.93 -8.41
CA ARG A 94 -14.80 -13.21 -9.08
C ARG A 94 -15.23 -11.80 -9.51
N ALA A 95 -16.45 -11.64 -10.00
CA ALA A 95 -17.00 -10.34 -10.33
C ALA A 95 -17.15 -9.46 -9.08
N VAL A 96 -17.57 -10.00 -7.93
CA VAL A 96 -17.63 -9.27 -6.65
C VAL A 96 -16.24 -8.80 -6.22
N GLU A 97 -15.21 -9.66 -6.24
CA GLU A 97 -13.82 -9.25 -5.97
C GLU A 97 -13.38 -8.11 -6.90
N SER A 98 -13.77 -8.18 -8.18
CA SER A 98 -13.41 -7.20 -9.19
C SER A 98 -14.13 -5.86 -8.97
N MET A 99 -15.42 -5.88 -8.61
CA MET A 99 -16.16 -4.67 -8.25
C MET A 99 -15.53 -3.98 -7.04
N LEU A 100 -15.18 -4.73 -6.00
CA LEU A 100 -14.49 -4.19 -4.83
C LEU A 100 -13.11 -3.64 -5.22
N THR A 101 -12.32 -4.39 -5.99
CA THR A 101 -11.01 -3.95 -6.49
C THR A 101 -11.10 -2.62 -7.25
N ARG A 102 -12.17 -2.38 -8.02
CA ARG A 102 -12.35 -1.12 -8.76
C ARG A 102 -12.62 0.10 -7.87
N MET A 103 -13.08 -0.10 -6.64
CA MET A 103 -13.29 0.98 -5.67
C MET A 103 -11.98 1.42 -4.99
N GLU A 104 -10.90 0.64 -5.13
CA GLU A 104 -9.64 0.87 -4.42
C GLU A 104 -8.98 2.19 -4.81
N GLY A 105 -8.94 2.52 -6.11
CA GLY A 105 -8.22 3.69 -6.59
C GLY A 105 -8.66 4.99 -5.91
N GLU A 106 -9.98 5.21 -5.79
CA GLU A 106 -10.53 6.38 -5.10
C GLU A 106 -10.19 6.36 -3.60
N PHE A 107 -10.37 5.21 -2.93
CA PHE A 107 -10.06 5.04 -1.50
C PHE A 107 -8.59 5.39 -1.19
N CYS A 108 -7.68 4.89 -2.02
CA CYS A 108 -6.25 5.05 -1.84
C CYS A 108 -5.79 6.48 -2.12
N MET A 109 -6.24 7.06 -3.25
CA MET A 109 -5.92 8.44 -3.59
C MET A 109 -6.45 9.41 -2.55
N TYR A 110 -7.64 9.17 -2.00
CA TYR A 110 -8.21 10.03 -0.97
C TYR A 110 -7.39 10.00 0.33
N GLY A 111 -6.94 8.82 0.78
CA GLY A 111 -6.09 8.71 1.96
C GLY A 111 -4.73 9.39 1.79
N TYR A 112 -4.12 9.32 0.61
CA TYR A 112 -2.89 10.07 0.31
C TYR A 112 -3.13 11.57 0.24
N GLN A 113 -4.22 12.02 -0.38
CA GLN A 113 -4.61 13.44 -0.39
C GLN A 113 -4.78 13.95 1.04
N TYR A 114 -5.42 13.17 1.92
CA TYR A 114 -5.61 13.54 3.31
C TYR A 114 -4.26 13.66 4.04
N LEU A 115 -3.38 12.67 3.91
CA LEU A 115 -2.04 12.73 4.50
C LEU A 115 -1.24 13.94 4.01
N MET A 116 -1.25 14.21 2.70
CA MET A 116 -0.42 15.23 2.08
C MET A 116 -0.95 16.66 2.29
N ASN A 117 -2.21 16.82 2.70
CA ASN A 117 -2.80 18.12 2.99
C ASN A 117 -1.99 18.90 4.04
N GLN A 118 -1.56 20.12 3.69
CA GLN A 118 -0.86 21.05 4.59
C GLN A 118 -1.75 22.18 5.13
N ASP A 119 -3.04 22.19 4.76
CA ASP A 119 -4.00 23.21 5.18
C ASP A 119 -4.88 22.66 6.32
N SER A 120 -4.64 23.10 7.55
CA SER A 120 -5.38 22.63 8.73
C SER A 120 -6.89 22.93 8.65
N GLY A 121 -7.30 23.96 7.88
CA GLY A 121 -8.71 24.28 7.65
C GLY A 121 -9.45 23.19 6.85
N LYS A 122 -8.74 22.37 6.07
CA LYS A 122 -9.32 21.26 5.28
C LYS A 122 -9.36 19.93 6.02
N ARG A 123 -8.73 19.84 7.20
CA ARG A 123 -8.55 18.59 7.95
C ARG A 123 -9.88 17.88 8.21
N ASN A 124 -10.89 18.61 8.67
CA ASN A 124 -12.20 18.02 9.00
C ASN A 124 -12.94 17.51 7.77
N ALA A 125 -12.94 18.26 6.67
CA ALA A 125 -13.57 17.83 5.42
C ALA A 125 -12.90 16.56 4.86
N LEU A 126 -11.57 16.47 4.94
CA LEU A 126 -10.83 15.27 4.53
C LEU A 126 -11.09 14.08 5.47
N LYS A 127 -11.21 14.32 6.79
CA LYS A 127 -11.64 13.28 7.73
C LYS A 127 -13.02 12.73 7.35
N GLU A 128 -13.98 13.60 7.08
CA GLU A 128 -15.35 13.22 6.69
C GLU A 128 -15.38 12.44 5.38
N GLY A 129 -14.62 12.85 4.36
CA GLY A 129 -14.55 12.10 3.12
C GLY A 129 -13.87 10.73 3.29
N MET A 130 -12.83 10.63 4.12
CA MET A 130 -12.20 9.34 4.42
C MET A 130 -13.18 8.40 5.14
N LEU A 131 -14.01 8.94 6.04
CA LEU A 131 -15.11 8.20 6.68
C LEU A 131 -16.17 7.77 5.66
N ALA A 132 -16.53 8.61 4.70
CA ALA A 132 -17.48 8.27 3.65
C ALA A 132 -16.98 7.11 2.78
N HIS A 133 -15.69 7.08 2.44
CA HIS A 133 -15.12 5.94 1.72
C HIS A 133 -15.19 4.64 2.53
N HIS A 134 -14.93 4.68 3.84
CA HIS A 134 -15.07 3.49 4.69
C HIS A 134 -16.53 3.04 4.83
N ALA A 135 -17.50 3.96 4.92
CA ALA A 135 -18.92 3.61 4.88
C ALA A 135 -19.29 2.91 3.56
N ARG A 136 -18.81 3.43 2.43
CA ARG A 136 -19.05 2.80 1.12
C ARG A 136 -18.47 1.39 1.02
N LEU A 137 -17.28 1.14 1.58
CA LEU A 137 -16.72 -0.22 1.69
C LEU A 137 -17.55 -1.10 2.62
N ASN A 138 -18.01 -0.56 3.75
CA ASN A 138 -18.87 -1.26 4.69
C ASN A 138 -20.18 -1.71 4.02
N ASP A 139 -20.84 -0.83 3.29
CA ASP A 139 -22.09 -1.13 2.60
C ASP A 139 -21.91 -2.22 1.54
N PHE A 140 -20.82 -2.14 0.75
CA PHE A 140 -20.46 -3.19 -0.20
C PHE A 140 -20.25 -4.55 0.48
N LEU A 141 -19.53 -4.56 1.61
CA LEU A 141 -19.29 -5.79 2.37
C LEU A 141 -20.59 -6.33 2.98
N LEU A 142 -21.50 -5.49 3.45
CA LEU A 142 -22.79 -5.95 3.98
C LEU A 142 -23.66 -6.60 2.90
N GLU A 143 -23.62 -6.10 1.67
CA GLU A 143 -24.36 -6.66 0.54
C GLU A 143 -23.83 -8.04 0.13
N HIS A 144 -22.51 -8.20 0.03
CA HIS A 144 -21.90 -9.39 -0.57
C HIS A 144 -21.32 -10.39 0.44
N ALA A 145 -21.03 -9.95 1.66
CA ALA A 145 -20.33 -10.73 2.69
C ALA A 145 -20.70 -10.23 4.09
N PRO A 146 -21.97 -10.33 4.53
CA PRO A 146 -22.46 -9.66 5.74
C PRO A 146 -21.81 -10.11 7.05
N SER A 147 -21.06 -11.21 7.05
CA SER A 147 -20.37 -11.75 8.22
C SER A 147 -19.04 -12.38 7.84
N GLY A 148 -18.19 -12.59 8.83
CA GLY A 148 -16.91 -13.26 8.67
C GLY A 148 -15.78 -12.29 8.34
N PRO A 149 -14.54 -12.68 8.62
CA PRO A 149 -13.43 -11.73 8.65
C PRO A 149 -13.01 -11.22 7.27
N PHE A 150 -13.34 -11.93 6.20
CA PHE A 150 -12.93 -11.60 4.83
C PHE A 150 -14.14 -11.42 3.91
N LEU A 151 -13.94 -10.96 2.67
CA LEU A 151 -15.00 -10.88 1.65
C LEU A 151 -15.61 -12.27 1.39
N PHE A 152 -14.82 -13.32 1.56
CA PHE A 152 -15.21 -14.71 1.39
C PHE A 152 -14.62 -15.57 2.52
N GLU A 153 -14.46 -16.88 2.31
CA GLU A 153 -14.04 -17.81 3.37
C GLU A 153 -12.57 -17.64 3.79
N ALA A 154 -11.73 -17.07 2.93
CA ALA A 154 -10.30 -16.90 3.16
C ALA A 154 -9.80 -15.52 2.70
N PHE A 155 -8.62 -15.14 3.17
CA PHE A 155 -7.90 -13.97 2.67
C PHE A 155 -7.60 -14.19 1.18
N GLY A 156 -8.27 -13.42 0.31
CA GLY A 156 -8.28 -13.61 -1.13
C GLY A 156 -7.78 -12.40 -1.90
N TRP A 157 -8.31 -12.23 -3.12
CA TRP A 157 -7.86 -11.19 -4.04
C TRP A 157 -8.08 -9.78 -3.50
N ALA A 158 -9.30 -9.50 -3.01
CA ALA A 158 -9.65 -8.17 -2.51
C ALA A 158 -8.81 -7.80 -1.28
N GLU A 159 -8.60 -8.74 -0.36
CA GLU A 159 -7.75 -8.55 0.80
C GLU A 159 -6.30 -8.25 0.39
N ALA A 160 -5.75 -9.00 -0.57
CA ALA A 160 -4.39 -8.75 -1.09
C ALA A 160 -4.26 -7.35 -1.73
N VAL A 161 -5.33 -6.84 -2.35
CA VAL A 161 -5.40 -5.50 -2.96
C VAL A 161 -5.44 -4.40 -1.91
N TYR A 162 -6.28 -4.54 -0.87
CA TYR A 162 -6.60 -3.49 0.10
C TYR A 162 -5.67 -3.46 1.32
N THR A 163 -5.19 -4.61 1.78
CA THR A 163 -4.36 -4.72 3.00
C THR A 163 -3.17 -3.75 3.02
N PRO A 164 -2.39 -3.61 1.93
CA PRO A 164 -1.30 -2.65 1.92
C PRO A 164 -1.73 -1.21 2.23
N PHE A 165 -2.92 -0.80 1.80
CA PHE A 165 -3.43 0.57 2.04
C PHE A 165 -3.98 0.75 3.43
N PHE A 166 -4.65 -0.26 3.98
CA PHE A 166 -4.99 -0.25 5.41
C PHE A 166 -3.74 -0.08 6.28
N MET A 167 -2.64 -0.75 5.93
CA MET A 167 -1.34 -0.55 6.59
C MET A 167 -0.76 0.83 6.33
N ARG A 168 -0.87 1.40 5.11
CA ARG A 168 -0.42 2.78 4.88
C ARG A 168 -1.20 3.77 5.72
N PHE A 169 -2.50 3.59 5.87
CA PHE A 169 -3.34 4.51 6.64
C PHE A 169 -3.07 4.53 8.15
N TRP A 170 -2.15 3.71 8.66
CA TRP A 170 -1.51 3.99 9.95
C TRP A 170 -0.88 5.39 10.03
N PHE A 171 -0.46 5.97 8.90
CA PHE A 171 -0.02 7.37 8.87
C PHE A 171 -1.17 8.35 9.17
N LEU A 172 -2.44 8.00 8.91
CA LEU A 172 -3.58 8.87 9.23
C LEU A 172 -3.90 8.77 10.72
N GLU A 173 -3.81 7.58 11.29
CA GLU A 173 -3.91 7.40 12.74
C GLU A 173 -2.82 8.21 13.47
N TYR A 174 -1.61 8.23 12.93
CA TYR A 174 -0.50 8.96 13.53
C TYR A 174 -0.58 10.47 13.24
N TYR A 175 -0.40 10.92 12.01
CA TYR A 175 -0.27 12.34 11.71
C TYR A 175 -1.59 13.12 11.71
N GLU A 176 -2.72 12.42 11.62
CA GLU A 176 -4.05 13.02 11.48
C GLU A 176 -5.02 12.64 12.60
N ASP A 177 -4.60 11.83 13.56
CA ASP A 177 -5.45 11.32 14.65
C ASP A 177 -6.76 10.70 14.13
N PHE A 178 -6.70 10.11 12.94
CA PHE A 178 -7.84 9.47 12.31
C PHE A 178 -8.16 8.15 13.00
N GLN A 179 -9.42 7.97 13.38
CA GLN A 179 -9.94 6.71 13.88
C GLN A 179 -11.30 6.46 13.24
N LEU A 180 -11.60 5.20 12.92
CA LEU A 180 -12.93 4.80 12.54
C LEU A 180 -13.84 4.82 13.78
N PRO A 181 -14.90 5.67 13.82
CA PRO A 181 -15.83 5.74 14.94
C PRO A 181 -16.50 4.39 15.18
N ASP A 182 -16.78 4.05 16.43
CA ASP A 182 -17.50 2.82 16.77
C ASP A 182 -19.00 2.95 16.46
N GLU A 183 -19.34 2.90 15.17
CA GLU A 183 -20.69 3.04 14.64
C GLU A 183 -21.00 1.90 13.67
N ALA A 184 -22.27 1.48 13.60
CA ALA A 184 -22.72 0.35 12.79
C ALA A 184 -22.35 0.46 11.29
N LYS A 185 -22.37 1.69 10.73
CA LYS A 185 -21.97 1.97 9.33
C LYS A 185 -20.47 1.75 9.04
N TYR A 186 -19.68 1.40 10.05
CA TYR A 186 -18.26 1.06 9.92
C TYR A 186 -17.92 -0.32 10.49
N ALA A 187 -18.89 -1.06 11.03
CA ALA A 187 -18.61 -2.27 11.80
C ALA A 187 -17.99 -3.39 10.93
N ARG A 188 -18.57 -3.63 9.75
CA ARG A 188 -18.13 -4.71 8.86
C ARG A 188 -16.78 -4.42 8.21
N VAL A 189 -16.57 -3.18 7.76
CA VAL A 189 -15.26 -2.76 7.21
C VAL A 189 -14.17 -2.75 8.28
N ARG A 190 -14.49 -2.46 9.55
CA ARG A 190 -13.54 -2.56 10.66
C ARG A 190 -13.10 -3.99 10.87
N GLU A 191 -14.05 -4.93 10.99
CA GLU A 191 -13.75 -6.36 11.12
C GLU A 191 -12.88 -6.83 9.94
N TRP A 192 -13.24 -6.43 8.72
CA TRP A 192 -12.49 -6.76 7.51
C TRP A 192 -11.05 -6.23 7.54
N ARG A 193 -10.89 -4.94 7.84
CA ARG A 193 -9.58 -4.27 7.93
C ARG A 193 -8.70 -4.91 9.00
N ASP A 194 -9.26 -5.18 10.17
CA ASP A 194 -8.50 -5.72 11.30
C ASP A 194 -8.03 -7.14 11.00
N ALA A 195 -8.88 -7.98 10.39
CA ALA A 195 -8.50 -9.30 9.91
C ALA A 195 -7.42 -9.25 8.81
N CYS A 196 -7.54 -8.31 7.86
CA CYS A 196 -6.56 -8.08 6.80
C CYS A 196 -5.17 -7.77 7.36
N ILE A 197 -5.08 -6.80 8.27
CA ILE A 197 -3.82 -6.35 8.87
C ILE A 197 -3.18 -7.45 9.73
N ALA A 198 -3.99 -8.25 10.42
CA ALA A 198 -3.51 -9.33 11.29
C ALA A 198 -3.05 -10.58 10.51
N HIS A 199 -3.34 -10.67 9.21
CA HIS A 199 -3.08 -11.89 8.45
C HIS A 199 -1.57 -12.19 8.31
N PRO A 200 -1.10 -13.45 8.48
CA PRO A 200 0.33 -13.79 8.41
C PRO A 200 1.01 -13.45 7.09
N ALA A 201 0.25 -13.49 5.98
CA ALA A 201 0.78 -13.13 4.66
C ALA A 201 0.99 -11.61 4.47
N ALA A 202 0.60 -10.76 5.42
CA ALA A 202 0.65 -9.31 5.31
C ALA A 202 1.73 -8.64 6.18
N GLN A 203 2.64 -9.41 6.78
CA GLN A 203 3.61 -8.89 7.78
C GLN A 203 4.89 -8.27 7.17
N GLN A 204 4.86 -7.79 5.92
CA GLN A 204 6.05 -7.25 5.23
C GLN A 204 6.50 -5.89 5.75
N VAL A 205 5.61 -5.12 6.37
CA VAL A 205 5.90 -3.79 6.90
C VAL A 205 5.37 -3.66 8.32
N THR A 206 5.97 -2.76 9.09
CA THR A 206 5.46 -2.42 10.43
C THR A 206 4.84 -1.02 10.47
N LYS A 207 4.04 -0.75 11.50
CA LYS A 207 3.46 0.58 11.74
C LYS A 207 4.54 1.65 11.89
N GLU A 208 5.59 1.35 12.63
CA GLU A 208 6.72 2.26 12.83
C GLU A 208 7.45 2.57 11.52
N GLU A 209 7.73 1.55 10.72
CA GLU A 209 8.35 1.71 9.40
C GLU A 209 7.52 2.61 8.49
N VAL A 210 6.21 2.34 8.36
CA VAL A 210 5.30 3.15 7.55
C VAL A 210 5.30 4.60 8.04
N ILE A 211 5.17 4.84 9.35
CA ILE A 211 5.11 6.20 9.88
C ILE A 211 6.41 6.95 9.60
N LYS A 212 7.57 6.34 9.86
CA LYS A 212 8.89 6.96 9.63
C LYS A 212 9.13 7.25 8.15
N LEU A 213 8.87 6.29 7.28
CA LEU A 213 9.16 6.42 5.85
C LEU A 213 8.17 7.34 5.10
N TYR A 214 6.96 7.55 5.63
CA TYR A 214 5.96 8.46 5.04
C TYR A 214 5.95 9.86 5.67
N TYR A 215 6.96 10.25 6.44
CA TYR A 215 7.01 11.59 7.04
C TYR A 215 6.93 12.71 6.01
N ASP A 216 7.70 12.64 4.91
CA ASP A 216 7.68 13.71 3.90
C ASP A 216 6.34 13.79 3.18
N TYR A 217 5.65 12.66 3.00
CA TYR A 217 4.27 12.67 2.50
C TYR A 217 3.36 13.45 3.45
N ALA A 218 3.48 13.26 4.77
CA ALA A 218 2.72 14.02 5.76
C ALA A 218 2.97 15.54 5.69
N LYS A 219 4.09 15.94 5.06
CA LYS A 219 4.49 17.34 4.81
C LYS A 219 4.24 17.80 3.36
N GLY A 220 3.56 16.99 2.55
CA GLY A 220 3.17 17.33 1.18
C GLY A 220 4.19 16.99 0.10
N ALA A 221 5.27 16.29 0.42
CA ALA A 221 6.28 15.83 -0.54
C ALA A 221 6.21 14.30 -0.73
N GLY A 222 5.65 13.89 -1.86
CA GLY A 222 5.53 12.48 -2.24
C GLY A 222 6.67 12.00 -3.15
N ASN A 223 6.73 10.68 -3.37
CA ASN A 223 7.57 10.05 -4.38
C ASN A 223 9.08 10.37 -4.27
N GLY A 224 9.60 10.46 -3.04
CA GLY A 224 11.01 10.76 -2.78
C GLY A 224 11.41 12.22 -2.98
N ALA A 225 10.45 13.13 -3.22
CA ALA A 225 10.71 14.56 -3.31
C ALA A 225 11.22 15.11 -1.96
N LEU A 226 12.07 16.14 -2.03
CA LEU A 226 12.60 16.83 -0.86
C LEU A 226 11.75 18.05 -0.49
N LEU A 227 11.47 18.21 0.80
CA LEU A 227 10.91 19.44 1.34
C LEU A 227 11.97 20.55 1.36
N PRO A 228 11.57 21.83 1.37
CA PRO A 228 12.50 22.94 1.56
C PRO A 228 13.37 22.76 2.82
N GLY A 229 14.69 22.95 2.68
CA GLY A 229 15.66 22.84 3.78
C GLY A 229 16.09 21.40 4.15
N ARG A 230 15.49 20.37 3.56
CA ARG A 230 15.88 18.97 3.75
C ARG A 230 16.92 18.55 2.72
N ARG A 231 17.89 17.73 3.13
CA ARG A 231 18.90 17.13 2.24
C ARG A 231 18.58 15.69 1.87
N ARG A 232 17.78 14.99 2.68
CA ARG A 232 17.42 13.59 2.47
C ARG A 232 15.94 13.37 2.61
N SER A 233 15.38 12.50 1.79
CA SER A 233 14.00 12.07 1.98
C SER A 233 13.92 11.08 3.14
N SER A 234 12.81 11.13 3.87
CA SER A 234 12.36 10.10 4.81
C SER A 234 12.28 8.71 4.17
N LEU A 235 12.15 8.61 2.84
CA LEU A 235 12.20 7.36 2.07
C LEU A 235 13.61 6.86 1.74
N ALA A 236 14.67 7.58 2.16
CA ALA A 236 16.03 7.12 1.94
C ALA A 236 16.24 5.72 2.57
N LEU A 237 17.04 4.88 1.93
CA LEU A 237 17.32 3.53 2.45
C LEU A 237 18.21 3.57 3.69
N GLU A 238 19.18 4.48 3.69
CA GLU A 238 20.08 4.72 4.81
C GLU A 238 19.78 6.09 5.45
N PRO A 239 20.09 6.29 6.74
CA PRO A 239 20.33 5.22 7.72
C PRO A 239 19.07 4.37 7.92
N ASP A 240 19.17 3.08 8.26
CA ASP A 240 17.98 2.21 8.41
C ASP A 240 16.89 2.82 9.34
N TRP A 241 15.62 2.69 8.97
CA TRP A 241 14.51 3.30 9.73
C TRP A 241 14.44 2.82 11.18
N ARG A 242 14.95 1.62 11.50
CA ARG A 242 14.94 1.05 12.86
C ARG A 242 15.81 1.85 13.82
N THR A 243 16.82 2.55 13.32
CA THR A 243 17.71 3.38 14.16
C THR A 243 17.27 4.83 14.24
N ARG A 244 16.28 5.25 13.45
CA ARG A 244 15.78 6.62 13.43
C ARG A 244 14.85 6.90 14.63
N PRO A 245 14.77 8.14 15.13
CA PRO A 245 13.75 8.52 16.10
C PRO A 245 12.34 8.49 15.50
N TRP A 246 11.32 8.54 16.36
CA TRP A 246 9.95 8.77 15.90
C TRP A 246 9.79 10.20 15.39
N PRO A 247 9.18 10.40 14.21
CA PRO A 247 8.90 11.74 13.70
C PRO A 247 7.83 12.46 14.54
N PRO A 248 7.77 13.80 14.52
CA PRO A 248 6.73 14.54 15.24
C PRO A 248 5.32 14.24 14.69
N LYS A 249 4.35 14.02 15.59
CA LYS A 249 2.94 13.75 15.26
C LYS A 249 2.20 14.98 14.72
N ASN A 250 2.55 16.17 15.19
CA ASN A 250 1.86 17.44 14.92
C ASN A 250 2.21 18.03 13.54
N LYS A 251 1.78 17.35 12.47
CA LYS A 251 2.18 17.65 11.09
C LYS A 251 1.90 19.09 10.62
N TYR A 252 0.92 19.79 11.21
CA TYR A 252 0.56 21.17 10.84
C TYR A 252 1.39 22.23 11.56
N GLU A 253 2.04 21.88 12.68
CA GLU A 253 2.72 22.84 13.57
C GLU A 253 4.23 22.80 13.40
N HIS A 254 4.78 21.60 13.18
CA HIS A 254 6.22 21.39 13.09
C HIS A 254 6.64 20.74 11.78
N SER A 255 7.80 21.15 11.26
CA SER A 255 8.45 20.52 10.11
C SER A 255 9.85 20.12 10.54
N ALA A 256 10.05 18.84 10.78
CA ALA A 256 11.29 18.27 11.28
C ALA A 256 12.41 18.43 10.27
N THR A 257 13.59 18.74 10.80
CA THR A 257 14.87 18.75 10.12
C THR A 257 15.37 17.33 9.83
N ASP A 258 16.44 17.20 9.03
CA ASP A 258 17.10 15.90 8.82
C ASP A 258 17.59 15.32 10.16
N GLU A 259 18.18 16.14 11.03
CA GLU A 259 18.73 15.70 12.33
C GLU A 259 17.63 15.15 13.27
N GLU A 260 16.48 15.84 13.37
CA GLU A 260 15.33 15.38 14.17
C GLU A 260 14.73 14.07 13.66
N LEU A 261 14.89 13.76 12.37
CA LEU A 261 14.46 12.50 11.76
C LEU A 261 15.55 11.42 11.76
N GLY A 262 16.75 11.76 12.24
CA GLY A 262 17.93 10.90 12.16
C GLY A 262 18.31 10.56 10.71
N LEU A 263 18.24 11.53 9.80
CA LEU A 263 18.58 11.43 8.38
C LEU A 263 19.92 12.12 8.07
#